data_AF-G3IXT0-F1
#
_entry.id   AF-G3IXT0-F1
#
_cell.length_a   1.000
_cell.length_b   1.000
_cell.length_c   1.000
_cell.angle_alpha   90.00
_cell.angle_beta   90.00
_cell.angle_gamma   90.00
#
_symmetry.space_group_name_H-M   'P 1'
#
loop_
_entity.id
_entity.type
_entity.pdbx_description
1 polymer ?
#
loop_
_entity_poly.entity_id
_entity_poly.type
_entity_poly.pdbx_seq_one_letter_code
_entity_poly.pdbx_strand_id
1 'polypeptide(L)'
;MLITAAFHTGIWTLLFFIVGMIKPKWPLFFLKKPDRFLVLIISTVLFMVSATLYGEGNRQRALEEKASKETVSKILDPSSAPVPVPDVPASKPTAPKK
;
A
#
# COMPACT_ATOMS: atom_id res chain seq x y z
N MET A 1 7.52 -3.08 0.55
CA MET A 1 8.61 -2.81 1.52
C MET A 1 8.10 -2.51 2.94
N LEU A 2 7.05 -1.68 3.09
CA LEU A 2 6.51 -1.31 4.41
C LEU A 2 6.00 -2.49 5.24
N ILE A 3 5.38 -3.50 4.61
CA ILE A 3 4.88 -4.70 5.32
C ILE A 3 6.04 -5.46 5.99
N THR A 4 7.16 -5.66 5.29
CA THR A 4 8.35 -6.32 5.84
C THR A 4 8.94 -5.52 7.00
N ALA A 5 9.01 -4.19 6.86
CA ALA A 5 9.44 -3.31 7.94
C ALA A 5 8.51 -3.40 9.14
N ALA A 6 7.19 -3.46 8.93
CA ALA A 6 6.20 -3.58 10.00
C ALA A 6 6.38 -4.88 10.80
N PHE A 7 6.64 -6.01 10.13
CA PHE A 7 6.95 -7.27 10.81
C PHE A 7 8.24 -7.20 11.61
N HIS A 8 9.30 -6.66 11.03
CA HIS A 8 10.59 -6.54 11.73
C HIS A 8 10.45 -5.64 12.96
N THR A 9 9.85 -4.46 12.80
CA THR A 9 9.57 -3.54 13.91
C THR A 9 8.65 -4.19 14.95
N GLY A 10 7.59 -4.90 14.53
CA GLY A 10 6.70 -5.63 15.44
C GLY A 10 7.41 -6.67 16.30
N ILE A 11 8.32 -7.45 15.70
CA ILE A 11 9.14 -8.43 16.43
C ILE A 11 10.05 -7.73 17.44
N TRP A 12 10.73 -6.65 17.04
CA TRP A 12 11.56 -5.87 17.95
C TRP A 12 10.77 -5.24 19.08
N THR A 13 9.57 -4.72 18.81
CA THR A 13 8.65 -4.20 19.82
C THR A 13 8.24 -5.28 20.81
N LEU A 14 7.94 -6.49 20.33
CA LEU A 14 7.57 -7.61 21.20
C LEU A 14 8.75 -8.03 22.10
N LEU A 15 9.96 -8.14 21.53
CA LEU A 15 11.17 -8.43 22.30
C LEU A 15 11.45 -7.33 23.34
N PHE A 16 11.36 -6.06 22.93
CA PHE A 16 11.49 -4.91 23.83
C PHE A 16 10.49 -4.99 24.99
N PHE A 17 9.23 -5.31 24.69
CA PHE A 17 8.19 -5.41 25.69
C PHE A 17 8.44 -6.56 26.68
N ILE A 18 8.74 -7.77 26.19
CA ILE A 18 9.01 -8.93 27.03
C ILE A 18 10.23 -8.67 27.92
N VAL A 19 11.35 -8.23 27.33
CA VAL A 19 12.59 -7.98 28.07
C VAL A 19 12.41 -6.82 29.05
N GLY A 20 11.70 -5.75 28.66
CA GLY A 20 11.40 -4.61 29.52
C GLY A 20 10.47 -4.94 30.69
N MET A 21 9.50 -5.82 30.48
CA MET A 21 8.61 -6.30 31.56
C MET A 21 9.39 -7.13 32.60
N ILE A 22 10.27 -8.02 32.15
CA ILE A 22 11.11 -8.85 33.04
C ILE A 22 12.14 -7.96 33.77
N LYS A 23 12.85 -7.11 33.03
CA LYS A 23 13.93 -6.26 33.55
C LYS A 23 13.88 -4.87 32.90
N PRO A 24 13.13 -3.90 33.48
CA PRO A 24 12.88 -2.60 32.84
C PRO A 24 14.16 -1.78 32.63
N LYS A 25 15.19 -1.99 33.47
CA LYS A 25 16.53 -1.41 33.28
C LYS A 25 17.24 -1.83 32.00
N TRP A 26 16.85 -2.91 31.32
CA TRP A 26 17.55 -3.34 30.12
C TRP A 26 17.22 -2.45 28.91
N PRO A 27 15.94 -2.29 28.51
CA PRO A 27 15.60 -1.32 27.47
C PRO A 27 15.76 0.14 27.90
N LEU A 28 15.54 0.44 29.19
CA LEU A 28 15.60 1.79 29.74
C LEU A 28 16.88 1.98 30.58
N PHE A 29 18.01 1.48 30.09
CA PHE A 29 19.29 1.49 30.82
C PHE A 29 19.79 2.89 31.19
N PHE A 30 19.31 3.91 30.49
CA PHE A 30 19.63 5.31 30.69
C PHE A 30 18.80 6.00 31.79
N LEU A 31 17.77 5.36 32.34
CA LEU A 31 16.93 5.93 33.40
C LEU A 31 17.38 5.48 34.80
N LYS A 32 17.41 6.42 35.75
CA LYS A 32 17.77 6.14 37.16
C LYS A 32 16.80 5.17 37.86
N LYS A 33 15.50 5.34 37.61
CA LYS A 33 14.42 4.51 38.16
C LYS A 33 13.46 4.15 37.03
N PRO A 34 13.82 3.19 36.17
CA PRO A 34 12.92 2.75 35.12
C PRO A 34 11.81 1.92 35.74
N ASP A 35 10.57 2.33 35.46
CA ASP A 35 9.38 1.65 35.91
C ASP A 35 8.79 0.78 34.79
N ARG A 36 8.13 -0.30 35.17
CA ARG A 36 7.43 -1.20 34.22
C ARG A 36 6.30 -0.48 33.51
N PHE A 37 5.67 0.51 34.15
CA PHE A 37 4.64 1.31 33.52
C PHE A 37 5.17 2.12 32.32
N LEU A 38 6.40 2.64 32.40
CA LEU A 38 7.03 3.32 31.27
C LEU A 38 7.31 2.38 30.10
N VAL A 39 7.76 1.15 30.38
CA VAL A 39 7.91 0.12 29.34
C VAL A 39 6.58 -0.11 28.63
N LEU A 40 5.49 -0.20 29.40
CA LEU A 40 4.15 -0.44 28.88
C LEU A 40 3.73 0.69 27.94
N ILE A 41 3.83 1.95 28.37
CA ILE A 41 3.51 3.13 27.54
C ILE A 41 4.32 3.12 26.23
N ILE A 42 5.64 2.97 26.33
CA ILE A 42 6.53 3.00 25.16
C ILE A 42 6.20 1.84 24.21
N SER A 43 5.95 0.65 24.76
CA SER A 43 5.57 -0.52 23.97
C SER A 43 4.22 -0.35 23.26
N THR A 44 3.24 0.31 23.88
CA THR A 44 1.95 0.62 23.24
C THR A 44 2.14 1.56 22.05
N VAL A 45 2.97 2.60 22.20
CA VAL A 45 3.29 3.52 21.10
C VAL A 45 4.01 2.79 19.98
N LEU A 46 5.04 2.01 20.29
CA LEU A 46 5.77 1.18 19.32
C LEU A 46 4.85 0.20 18.60
N PHE A 47 3.89 -0.39 19.31
CA PHE A 47 2.90 -1.29 18.72
C PHE A 47 1.99 -0.55 17.74
N MET A 48 1.50 0.65 18.10
CA MET A 48 0.73 1.48 17.17
C MET A 48 1.54 1.83 15.91
N VAL A 49 2.82 2.18 16.06
CA VAL A 49 3.70 2.44 14.91
C VAL A 49 3.77 1.22 14.00
N SER A 50 4.03 0.03 14.54
CA SER A 50 4.04 -1.21 13.75
C SER A 50 2.71 -1.49 13.06
N ALA A 51 1.60 -1.29 13.76
CA ALA A 51 0.25 -1.51 13.22
C ALA A 51 -0.08 -0.53 12.08
N THR A 52 0.26 0.76 12.25
CA THR A 52 0.09 1.77 11.20
C THR A 52 0.93 1.44 9.98
N LEU A 53 2.20 1.05 10.18
CA LEU A 53 3.10 0.69 9.08
C LEU A 53 2.59 -0.53 8.29
N TYR A 54 2.04 -1.51 9.00
CA TYR A 54 1.40 -2.67 8.38
C TYR A 54 0.17 -2.27 7.58
N GLY A 55 -0.71 -1.44 8.16
CA GLY A 55 -1.94 -0.96 7.51
C GLY A 55 -1.64 -0.16 6.23
N GLU A 56 -0.70 0.79 6.29
CA GLU A 56 -0.27 1.56 5.13
C GLU A 56 0.38 0.68 4.06
N GLY A 57 1.23 -0.26 4.47
CA GLY A 57 1.85 -1.22 3.55
C GLY A 57 0.81 -2.06 2.82
N ASN A 58 -0.25 -2.49 3.51
CA ASN A 58 -1.32 -3.28 2.89
C ASN A 58 -2.19 -2.42 1.96
N ARG A 59 -2.43 -1.16 2.31
CA ARG A 59 -3.11 -0.19 1.43
C ARG A 59 -2.33 0.06 0.14
N GLN A 60 -1.00 0.25 0.23
CA GLN A 60 -0.15 0.44 -0.96
C GLN A 60 -0.20 -0.78 -1.87
N ARG A 61 -0.04 -1.97 -1.31
CA ARG A 61 -0.12 -3.23 -2.08
C ARG A 61 -1.45 -3.36 -2.83
N ALA A 62 -2.57 -3.04 -2.18
CA ALA A 62 -3.88 -3.09 -2.83
C ALA A 62 -4.02 -2.10 -4.00
N LEU A 63 -3.38 -0.92 -3.93
CA LEU A 63 -3.38 0.05 -5.02
C LEU A 63 -2.48 -0.41 -6.17
N GLU A 64 -1.30 -0.95 -5.87
CA GLU A 64 -0.39 -1.53 -6.86
C GLU A 64 -1.04 -2.70 -7.61
N GLU A 65 -1.75 -3.59 -6.91
CA GLU A 65 -2.48 -4.70 -7.53
C GLU A 65 -3.60 -4.22 -8.45
N LYS A 66 -4.32 -3.16 -8.07
CA LYS A 66 -5.37 -2.54 -8.91
C LYS A 66 -4.78 -1.88 -10.16
N ALA A 67 -3.73 -1.08 -10.01
CA ALA A 67 -3.06 -0.42 -11.12
C ALA A 67 -2.43 -1.44 -12.10
N SER A 68 -1.86 -2.52 -11.56
CA SER A 68 -1.32 -3.62 -12.38
C SER A 68 -2.41 -4.34 -13.15
N LYS A 69 -3.55 -4.64 -12.51
CA LYS A 69 -4.71 -5.24 -13.20
C LYS A 69 -5.28 -4.33 -14.28
N GLU A 70 -5.43 -3.04 -14.02
CA GLU A 70 -5.90 -2.06 -15.00
C GLU A 70 -4.95 -1.95 -16.20
N THR A 71 -3.64 -1.93 -15.96
CA THR A 71 -2.62 -1.92 -17.02
C THR A 71 -2.66 -3.20 -17.85
N VAL A 72 -2.77 -4.36 -17.20
CA VAL A 72 -2.88 -5.65 -17.89
C VAL A 72 -4.17 -5.73 -18.73
N SER A 73 -5.32 -5.31 -18.21
CA SER A 73 -6.57 -5.22 -18.98
C SER A 73 -6.42 -4.28 -20.18
N LYS A 74 -5.79 -3.12 -20.02
CA LYS A 74 -5.58 -2.16 -21.11
C LYS A 74 -4.63 -2.65 -22.20
N ILE A 75 -3.69 -3.53 -21.88
CA ILE A 75 -2.78 -4.17 -22.85
C ILE A 75 -3.47 -5.34 -23.56
N LEU A 76 -4.37 -6.06 -22.88
CA LEU A 76 -5.09 -7.20 -23.42
C LEU A 76 -6.30 -6.82 -24.31
N ASP A 77 -6.73 -5.57 -24.29
CA ASP A 77 -7.71 -4.99 -25.23
C ASP A 77 -7.01 -4.15 -26.33
N PRO A 78 -6.42 -4.74 -27.39
CA PRO A 78 -5.81 -3.98 -28.49
C PRO A 78 -6.83 -3.39 -29.49
N SER A 79 -8.11 -3.30 -29.13
CA SER A 79 -9.18 -2.95 -30.07
C SER A 79 -9.87 -1.63 -29.71
N SER A 80 -9.11 -0.53 -29.79
CA SER A 80 -9.66 0.82 -29.99
C SER A 80 -8.60 1.73 -30.60
N ALA A 81 -7.94 1.27 -31.66
CA ALA A 81 -7.43 2.22 -32.64
C ALA A 81 -8.65 2.75 -33.41
N PRO A 82 -8.88 4.08 -33.45
CA PRO A 82 -9.87 4.64 -34.37
C PRO A 82 -9.39 4.29 -35.78
N VAL A 83 -10.04 3.32 -36.42
CA VAL A 83 -9.78 3.02 -37.84
C VAL A 83 -10.21 4.26 -38.62
N PRO A 84 -9.30 4.93 -39.37
CA PRO A 84 -9.71 6.00 -40.27
C PRO A 84 -10.67 5.39 -41.28
N VAL A 85 -11.95 5.77 -41.20
CA VAL A 85 -12.95 5.42 -42.20
C VAL A 85 -12.54 6.15 -43.49
N PRO A 86 -12.28 5.45 -44.61
CA PRO A 86 -12.05 6.13 -45.88
C PRO A 86 -13.30 6.95 -46.24
N ASP A 87 -13.14 8.25 -46.47
CA ASP A 87 -14.19 9.12 -47.01
C ASP A 87 -14.65 8.58 -48.35
N VAL A 88 -15.74 7.82 -48.35
CA VAL A 88 -16.40 7.40 -49.59
C VAL A 88 -17.10 8.65 -50.14
N PRO A 89 -16.75 9.14 -51.35
CA PRO A 89 -17.38 10.34 -51.89
C PRO A 89 -18.87 10.07 -52.09
N ALA A 90 -19.70 10.92 -51.48
CA ALA A 90 -21.15 10.87 -51.62
C ALA A 90 -21.56 10.82 -53.10
N SER A 91 -22.13 9.69 -53.52
CA SER A 91 -22.82 9.60 -54.80
C SER A 91 -24.06 10.48 -54.73
N LYS A 92 -24.03 11.59 -55.47
CA LYS A 92 -25.16 12.50 -55.66
C LYS A 92 -26.39 11.71 -56.12
N PRO A 93 -27.60 11.97 -55.59
CA PRO A 93 -28.83 11.39 -56.13
C PRO A 93 -29.14 12.07 -57.47
N THR A 94 -29.06 11.33 -58.57
CA THR A 94 -29.57 11.77 -59.87
C THR A 94 -31.09 11.62 -59.86
N ALA A 95 -31.80 12.75 -59.74
CA ALA A 95 -33.24 12.81 -59.98
C ALA A 95 -33.54 12.67 -61.49
N PRO A 96 -34.54 11.89 -61.92
CA PRO A 96 -34.98 11.90 -63.31
C PRO A 96 -35.84 13.14 -63.58
N LYS A 97 -35.61 13.73 -64.75
CA LYS A 97 -36.16 15.00 -65.22
C LYS A 97 -37.27 14.71 -66.24
N LYS A 98 -38.46 15.26 -65.98
CA LYS A 98 -39.63 15.47 -66.85
C LYS A 98 -40.36 14.27 -67.43
#